data_AF-A0A7Z2ZQJ0-F1
#
_entry.id   AF-A0A7Z2ZQJ0-F1
#
_cell.length_a   1.000
_cell.length_b   1.000
_cell.length_c   1.000
_cell.angle_alpha   90.00
_cell.angle_beta   90.00
_cell.angle_gamma   90.00
#
_symmetry.space_group_name_H-M   'P 1'
#
loop_
_entity.id
_entity.type
_entity.pdbx_description
1 polymer ?
#
loop_
_entity_poly.entity_id
_entity_poly.type
_entity_poly.pdbx_seq_one_letter_code
_entity_poly.pdbx_strand_id
1 'polypeptide(L)'
;MKNDVKYLRRSKAFDMTQEELAQIIGVTKATISAIENGANTSAENMLKISRVFSKDPREIFFVEDVVSETTNELEIGMGGLHGTSN
;
A
#
# COMPACT_ATOMS: atom_id res chain seq x y z
N MET A 1 8.03 5.93 -7.07
CA MET A 1 7.35 4.93 -6.23
C MET A 1 6.05 4.48 -6.86
N LYS A 2 5.69 3.20 -6.75
CA LYS A 2 4.38 2.70 -7.18
C LYS A 2 3.33 3.10 -6.15
N ASN A 3 2.13 3.46 -6.57
CA ASN A 3 1.05 3.85 -5.66
C ASN A 3 -0.33 3.69 -6.27
N ASP A 4 -1.35 3.61 -5.40
CA ASP A 4 -2.76 3.47 -5.78
C ASP A 4 -3.56 4.77 -5.58
N VAL A 5 -2.90 5.92 -5.41
CA VAL A 5 -3.56 7.20 -5.10
C VAL A 5 -4.63 7.56 -6.14
N LYS A 6 -4.32 7.43 -7.43
CA LYS A 6 -5.26 7.72 -8.52
C LYS A 6 -6.47 6.79 -8.48
N TYR A 7 -6.25 5.50 -8.19
CA TYR A 7 -7.30 4.51 -8.09
C TYR A 7 -8.23 4.80 -6.92
N LEU A 8 -7.66 5.05 -5.73
CA LEU A 8 -8.41 5.40 -4.52
C LEU A 8 -9.22 6.68 -4.72
N ARG A 9 -8.59 7.71 -5.30
CA ARG A 9 -9.25 8.99 -5.58
C ARG A 9 -10.47 8.86 -6.50
N ARG A 10 -10.40 7.96 -7.50
CA ARG A 10 -11.49 7.71 -8.46
C ARG A 10 -12.45 6.59 -8.03
N SER A 11 -12.26 6.03 -6.84
CA SER A 11 -13.19 5.04 -6.30
C SER A 11 -14.53 5.68 -5.93
N LYS A 12 -15.59 4.87 -5.88
CA LYS A 12 -16.95 5.34 -5.53
C LYS A 12 -17.04 6.02 -4.16
N ALA A 13 -16.11 5.73 -3.25
CA ALA A 13 -16.11 6.30 -1.91
C ALA A 13 -15.60 7.75 -1.87
N PHE A 14 -14.79 8.15 -2.85
CA PHE A 14 -14.07 9.43 -2.83
C PHE A 14 -14.38 10.31 -4.04
N ASP A 15 -14.48 9.73 -5.24
CA ASP A 15 -14.66 10.37 -6.55
C ASP A 15 -14.37 11.88 -6.59
N MET A 16 -13.09 12.25 -6.41
CA MET A 16 -12.64 13.63 -6.38
C MET A 16 -11.63 13.91 -7.50
N THR A 17 -11.47 15.18 -7.86
CA THR A 17 -10.45 15.67 -8.79
C THR A 17 -9.07 15.75 -8.12
N GLN A 18 -8.02 15.89 -8.93
CA GLN A 18 -6.67 16.11 -8.39
C GLN A 18 -6.56 17.43 -7.62
N GLU A 19 -7.32 18.45 -8.03
CA GLU A 19 -7.34 19.76 -7.38
C GLU A 19 -7.98 19.68 -5.99
N GLU A 20 -9.10 18.96 -5.85
CA GLU A 20 -9.76 18.76 -4.55
C GLU A 20 -8.86 17.99 -3.58
N LEU A 21 -8.22 16.91 -4.04
CA LEU A 21 -7.25 16.19 -3.20
C LEU A 21 -6.08 17.10 -2.78
N ALA A 22 -5.59 17.93 -3.72
CA ALA A 22 -4.51 18.87 -3.46
C ALA A 22 -4.90 19.90 -2.39
N GLN A 23 -6.12 20.45 -2.47
CA GLN A 23 -6.65 21.38 -1.48
C GLN A 23 -6.80 20.73 -0.09
N ILE A 24 -7.29 19.49 -0.03
CA ILE A 24 -7.47 18.77 1.25
C ILE A 24 -6.12 18.56 1.95
N ILE A 25 -5.06 18.19 1.22
CA ILE A 25 -3.75 17.93 1.82
C ILE A 25 -2.83 19.17 1.88
N GLY A 26 -3.23 20.28 1.27
CA GLY A 26 -2.49 21.54 1.25
C GLY A 26 -1.27 21.53 0.31
N VAL A 27 -1.40 20.95 -0.88
CA VAL A 27 -0.37 20.98 -1.94
C VAL A 27 -0.95 21.50 -3.26
N THR A 28 -0.13 21.56 -4.31
CA THR A 28 -0.60 21.93 -5.65
C THR A 28 -1.18 20.72 -6.38
N LYS A 29 -2.11 20.95 -7.32
CA LYS A 29 -2.56 19.90 -8.27
C LYS A 29 -1.39 19.24 -9.00
N ALA A 30 -0.37 20.00 -9.37
CA ALA A 30 0.83 19.46 -10.02
C ALA A 30 1.55 18.44 -9.13
N THR A 31 1.60 18.67 -7.81
CA THR A 31 2.13 17.73 -6.82
C THR A 31 1.33 16.43 -6.80
N ILE A 32 -0.01 16.50 -6.75
CA ILE A 32 -0.86 15.30 -6.82
C ILE A 32 -0.65 14.56 -8.13
N SER A 33 -0.64 15.27 -9.25
CA SER A 33 -0.41 14.67 -10.57
C SER A 33 0.96 13.99 -10.66
N ALA A 34 2.01 14.57 -10.07
CA ALA A 34 3.32 13.95 -10.02
C ALA A 34 3.31 12.66 -9.18
N ILE A 35 2.68 12.71 -7.99
CA ILE A 35 2.54 11.54 -7.10
C ILE A 35 1.79 10.40 -7.81
N GLU A 36 0.65 10.69 -8.45
CA GLU A 36 -0.13 9.69 -9.20
C GLU A 36 0.65 9.04 -10.35
N ASN A 37 1.65 9.74 -10.90
CA ASN A 37 2.53 9.22 -11.95
C ASN A 37 3.83 8.60 -11.39
N GLY A 38 3.92 8.43 -10.07
CA GLY A 38 5.00 7.72 -9.41
C GLY A 38 6.18 8.59 -8.97
N ALA A 39 6.04 9.91 -8.96
CA ALA A 39 7.03 10.77 -8.33
C ALA A 39 7.14 10.48 -6.82
N ASN A 40 8.35 10.62 -6.28
CA ASN A 40 8.54 10.49 -4.85
C ASN A 40 7.97 11.70 -4.11
N THR A 41 7.52 11.49 -2.88
CA THR A 41 6.93 12.54 -2.02
C THR A 41 7.40 12.39 -0.58
N SER A 42 7.15 13.40 0.24
CA SER A 42 7.52 13.37 1.65
C SER A 42 6.66 12.40 2.46
N ALA A 43 7.20 11.88 3.57
CA ALA A 43 6.43 11.09 4.52
C ALA A 43 5.21 11.84 5.06
N GLU A 44 5.33 13.14 5.25
CA GLU A 44 4.20 13.99 5.65
C GLU A 44 3.05 13.95 4.63
N ASN A 45 3.35 14.06 3.33
CA ASN A 45 2.33 13.97 2.28
C ASN A 45 1.71 12.57 2.21
N MET A 46 2.52 11.51 2.38
CA MET A 46 2.00 10.14 2.45
C MET A 46 1.02 9.97 3.61
N LEU A 47 1.34 10.49 4.80
CA LEU A 47 0.45 10.44 5.96
C LEU A 47 -0.81 11.29 5.79
N LYS A 48 -0.73 12.46 5.13
CA LYS A 48 -1.92 13.27 4.82
C LYS A 48 -2.84 12.51 3.87
N ILE A 49 -2.30 11.94 2.81
CA ILE A 49 -3.06 11.14 1.83
C ILE A 49 -3.68 9.90 2.52
N SER A 50 -2.94 9.25 3.40
CA SER A 50 -3.44 8.08 4.13
C SER A 50 -4.62 8.42 5.04
N ARG A 51 -4.61 9.61 5.66
CA ARG A 51 -5.75 10.14 6.44
C ARG A 51 -6.97 10.43 5.55
N VAL A 52 -6.77 10.99 4.36
CA VAL A 52 -7.88 11.24 3.41
C VAL A 52 -8.56 9.92 3.06
N PHE A 53 -7.78 8.88 2.76
CA PHE A 53 -8.33 7.58 2.37
C PHE A 53 -8.66 6.64 3.52
N SER A 54 -8.42 7.05 4.77
CA SER A 54 -8.57 6.20 5.97
C SER A 54 -7.91 4.83 5.81
N LYS A 55 -6.69 4.82 5.27
CA LYS A 55 -5.89 3.62 4.96
C LYS A 55 -4.49 3.75 5.52
N ASP A 56 -3.81 2.63 5.74
CA ASP A 56 -2.40 2.66 6.10
C ASP A 56 -1.56 3.12 4.89
N PRO A 57 -0.55 4.01 5.05
CA PRO A 57 0.32 4.41 3.95
C PRO A 57 0.94 3.23 3.19
N ARG A 58 1.22 2.11 3.86
CA ARG A 58 1.80 0.89 3.26
C ARG A 58 0.82 0.14 2.36
N GLU A 59 -0.48 0.43 2.47
CA GLU A 59 -1.51 -0.09 1.55
C GLU A 59 -1.67 0.82 0.31
N ILE A 60 -1.09 2.02 0.33
CA ILE A 60 -1.24 3.02 -0.74
C ILE A 60 0.04 3.18 -1.55
N PHE A 61 1.20 3.14 -0.90
CA PHE A 61 2.51 3.40 -1.49
C PHE A 61 3.40 2.15 -1.41
N PHE A 62 3.98 1.75 -2.54
CA PHE A 62 4.76 0.53 -2.68
C PHE A 62 6.17 0.84 -3.20
N VAL A 63 7.15 0.16 -2.62
CA VAL A 63 8.56 0.19 -3.02
C VAL A 63 8.89 -1.18 -3.60
N GLU A 64 9.39 -1.23 -4.84
CA GLU A 64 9.55 -2.49 -5.59
C GLU A 64 10.66 -3.39 -5.04
N ASP A 65 11.48 -2.92 -4.09
CA ASP A 65 12.65 -3.62 -3.56
C ASP A 65 12.47 -4.28 -2.17
N VAL A 66 11.25 -4.34 -1.63
CA VAL A 66 11.01 -4.99 -0.33
C VAL A 66 10.61 -6.45 -0.55
N VAL A 67 11.60 -7.34 -0.59
CA VAL A 67 11.37 -8.79 -0.49
C VAL A 67 10.86 -9.07 0.93
N SER A 68 9.56 -9.25 1.12
CA SER A 68 9.06 -9.85 2.37
C SER A 68 9.20 -11.36 2.23
N GLU A 69 10.26 -11.92 2.81
CA GLU A 69 10.33 -13.36 3.07
C GLU A 69 9.16 -13.72 4.01
N THR A 70 8.09 -14.28 3.45
CA THR A 70 7.09 -14.97 4.27
C THR A 70 7.67 -16.34 4.57
N THR A 71 8.09 -16.55 5.83
CA THR A 71 8.46 -17.86 6.33
C THR A 71 7.24 -18.78 6.20
N ASN A 72 7.33 -19.71 5.25
CA ASN A 72 6.36 -20.78 5.09
C ASN A 72 6.63 -21.84 6.17
N GLU A 73 6.30 -21.54 7.43
CA GLU A 73 6.27 -22.55 8.49
C GLU A 73 5.02 -23.39 8.33
N LEU A 74 5.06 -24.44 7.51
CA LEU A 74 4.16 -25.60 7.58
C LEU A 74 4.71 -26.73 6.69
N GLU A 75 5.78 -27.40 7.14
CA GLU A 75 6.03 -28.79 6.76
C GLU A 75 6.15 -29.72 7.98
N ILE A 76 4.98 -30.18 8.43
CA ILE A 76 4.64 -31.55 8.83
C ILE A 76 5.67 -32.33 9.67
N GLY A 77 5.74 -32.02 10.96
CA GLY A 77 6.20 -32.97 11.98
C GLY A 77 5.12 -33.99 12.33
N MET A 78 4.85 -34.99 11.47
CA MET A 78 4.06 -36.19 11.80
C MET A 78 4.52 -37.40 10.98
N GLY A 79 5.72 -37.91 11.30
CA GLY A 79 6.26 -39.17 10.77
C GLY A 79 6.69 -40.13 11.89
N GLY A 80 5.98 -40.13 13.01
CA GLY A 80 6.12 -41.12 14.08
C GLY A 80 5.04 -42.19 13.95
N LEU A 81 5.43 -43.44 14.19
CA LEU A 81 4.65 -44.69 14.23
C LEU A 81 4.78 -45.59 12.99
N HIS A 82 5.91 -46.30 12.91
CA HIS A 82 5.87 -47.72 12.56
C HIS A 82 6.37 -48.51 13.77
N GLY A 83 5.42 -48.93 14.61
CA GLY A 83 5.64 -49.95 15.61
C GLY A 83 5.84 -51.30 14.92
N THR A 84 6.89 -51.98 15.33
CA THR A 84 7.26 -53.34 14.96
C THR A 84 6.15 -54.33 15.32
N SER A 85 5.79 -55.23 14.42
CA SER A 85 5.23 -56.54 14.76
C SER A 85 5.42 -57.51 13.60
N ASN A 86 6.37 -58.44 13.74
CA ASN A 86 6.11 -59.87 13.59
C ASN A 86 7.18 -60.64 14.37
#